data_AF-A0A3M1UTU0-F1
#
_entry.id   AF-A0A3M1UTU0-F1
#
_cell.length_a   1.000
_cell.length_b   1.000
_cell.length_c   1.000
_cell.angle_alpha   90.00
_cell.angle_beta   90.00
_cell.angle_gamma   90.00
#
_symmetry.space_group_name_H-M   'P 1'
#
loop_
_entity.id
_entity.type
_entity.pdbx_description
1 polymer ?
#
loop_
_entity_poly.entity_id
_entity_poly.type
_entity_poly.pdbx_seq_one_letter_code
_entity_poly.pdbx_strand_id
1 'polypeptide(L)'
;LRAEDTLARLGGDEFVVLAPDVGGTRDEASHHGQRLAEKLHALCADPFDVGGRRLHTAASVGLVVIEPEVELEELLRRADAAMYRAKAAGKGRTAFYDESMDQAARDYAHMLERLRIAVAEGGFELCFQPIVRLADGRVTGAEALLRWHDAELGRVPPDRFIPIAEESALIVAIGRWVLEAVCRQWAEWRDRGMMPGFDYLSVNVSPRELQDPGYPERLQSLLRRHRVEPSRLRLEVTESVLAEDIGTVIEALQRIDALGVQCLLDDFGTGDSSLSYLKRLPVSTIKVDREFVRDLQSDPDDAAMIRAVVDIAEQFGCQVVAEGVETEAQRAILLGMSPQMLAQGYLFSAPLPARDLLGQVQQRSAEPGSGADTD
;
A
#
# COMPACT_ATOMS: atom_id res chain seq x y z
N LEU A 1 -34.72 1.73 8.83
CA LEU A 1 -35.22 0.33 8.88
C LEU A 1 -36.73 0.36 9.10
N ARG A 2 -37.46 -0.68 8.69
CA ARG A 2 -38.89 -0.87 9.01
C ARG A 2 -39.04 -1.33 10.47
N ALA A 3 -40.26 -1.33 11.00
CA ALA A 3 -40.49 -1.69 12.40
C ALA A 3 -40.28 -3.20 12.67
N GLU A 4 -40.50 -4.01 11.64
CA GLU A 4 -40.29 -5.46 11.62
C GLU A 4 -38.84 -5.87 11.33
N ASP A 5 -38.01 -4.96 10.78
CA ASP A 5 -36.60 -5.23 10.55
C ASP A 5 -35.84 -5.23 11.89
N THR A 6 -34.92 -6.16 12.06
CA THR A 6 -34.06 -6.25 13.26
C THR A 6 -32.64 -5.83 12.91
N LEU A 7 -32.05 -4.92 13.69
CA LEU A 7 -30.64 -4.57 13.63
C LEU A 7 -29.93 -5.10 14.87
N ALA A 8 -28.84 -5.83 14.68
CA ALA A 8 -27.98 -6.32 15.74
C ALA A 8 -26.52 -5.93 15.48
N ARG A 9 -25.75 -5.73 16.55
CA ARG A 9 -24.29 -5.59 16.48
C ARG A 9 -23.68 -6.91 16.91
N LEU A 10 -22.93 -7.56 16.03
CA LEU A 10 -22.30 -8.86 16.33
C LEU A 10 -21.05 -8.68 17.19
N GLY A 11 -20.31 -7.60 16.97
CA GLY A 11 -19.05 -7.28 17.66
C GLY A 11 -18.28 -6.25 16.85
N GLY A 12 -17.28 -5.59 17.45
CA GLY A 12 -16.43 -4.64 16.72
C GLY A 12 -17.24 -3.58 15.94
N ASP A 13 -16.93 -3.43 14.66
CA ASP A 13 -17.61 -2.59 13.66
C ASP A 13 -18.65 -3.35 12.81
N GLU A 14 -19.03 -4.57 13.22
CA GLU A 14 -19.92 -5.45 12.46
C GLU A 14 -21.38 -5.38 12.94
N PHE A 15 -22.27 -5.21 11.97
CA PHE A 15 -23.72 -5.14 12.16
C PHE A 15 -24.43 -6.11 11.22
N VAL A 16 -25.52 -6.72 11.71
CA VAL A 16 -26.41 -7.57 10.92
C VAL A 16 -27.81 -6.97 10.92
N VAL A 17 -28.42 -6.94 9.74
CA VAL A 17 -29.82 -6.57 9.57
C VAL A 17 -30.61 -7.78 9.08
N LEU A 18 -31.64 -8.17 9.84
CA LEU A 18 -32.63 -9.14 9.43
C LEU A 18 -33.88 -8.40 8.94
N ALA A 19 -34.24 -8.61 7.67
CA ALA A 19 -35.43 -8.02 7.07
C ALA A 19 -36.44 -9.13 6.74
N PRO A 20 -37.42 -9.40 7.63
CA PRO A 20 -38.47 -10.38 7.37
C PRO A 20 -39.50 -9.82 6.36
N ASP A 21 -40.35 -10.72 5.85
CA ASP A 21 -41.52 -10.38 5.03
C ASP A 21 -41.22 -9.44 3.86
N VAL A 22 -40.17 -9.78 3.10
CA VAL A 22 -39.65 -8.95 1.99
C VAL A 22 -40.23 -9.28 0.60
N GLY A 23 -41.20 -10.20 0.54
CA GLY A 23 -41.85 -10.62 -0.70
C GLY A 23 -42.11 -12.14 -0.73
N GLY A 24 -42.79 -12.59 -1.79
CA GLY A 24 -43.08 -14.01 -2.04
C GLY A 24 -42.10 -14.67 -3.01
N THR A 25 -41.23 -13.90 -3.65
CA THR A 25 -40.22 -14.41 -4.61
C THR A 25 -38.80 -13.96 -4.23
N ARG A 26 -37.81 -14.69 -4.72
CA ARG A 26 -36.38 -14.35 -4.54
C ARG A 26 -36.04 -12.98 -5.14
N ASP A 27 -36.64 -12.62 -6.26
CA ASP A 27 -36.40 -11.33 -6.93
C ASP A 27 -36.94 -10.16 -6.11
N GLU A 28 -38.14 -10.31 -5.52
CA GLU A 28 -38.72 -9.31 -4.63
C GLU A 28 -37.86 -9.11 -3.37
N ALA A 29 -37.41 -10.21 -2.76
CA ALA A 29 -36.52 -10.18 -1.61
C ALA A 29 -35.18 -9.51 -1.95
N SER A 30 -34.61 -9.83 -3.12
CA SER A 30 -33.35 -9.26 -3.59
C SER A 30 -33.47 -7.76 -3.86
N HIS A 31 -34.53 -7.33 -4.55
CA HIS A 31 -34.84 -5.91 -4.74
C HIS A 31 -35.02 -5.18 -3.40
N HIS A 32 -35.65 -5.83 -2.41
CA HIS A 32 -35.78 -5.25 -1.08
C HIS A 32 -34.42 -5.08 -0.40
N GLY A 33 -33.59 -6.13 -0.41
CA GLY A 33 -32.23 -6.10 0.14
C GLY A 33 -31.37 -5.02 -0.51
N GLN A 34 -31.45 -4.87 -1.84
CA GLN A 34 -30.72 -3.84 -2.57
C GLN A 34 -31.11 -2.41 -2.11
N ARG A 35 -32.42 -2.13 -2.03
CA ARG A 35 -32.91 -0.83 -1.52
C ARG A 35 -32.51 -0.58 -0.07
N LEU A 36 -32.43 -1.63 0.73
CA LEU A 36 -31.99 -1.54 2.12
C LEU A 36 -30.51 -1.16 2.21
N ALA A 37 -29.67 -1.82 1.42
CA ALA A 37 -28.25 -1.52 1.31
C ALA A 37 -28.02 -0.07 0.83
N GLU A 38 -28.74 0.39 -0.21
CA GLU A 38 -28.68 1.77 -0.68
C GLU A 38 -29.02 2.79 0.40
N LYS A 39 -30.03 2.51 1.23
CA LYS A 39 -30.37 3.35 2.39
C LYS A 39 -29.25 3.37 3.43
N LEU A 40 -28.62 2.22 3.71
CA LEU A 40 -27.50 2.14 4.66
C LEU A 40 -26.27 2.89 4.14
N HIS A 41 -25.97 2.78 2.84
CA HIS A 41 -24.89 3.55 2.20
C HIS A 41 -25.15 5.05 2.26
N ALA A 42 -26.37 5.49 1.93
CA ALA A 42 -26.74 6.90 2.02
C ALA A 42 -26.60 7.44 3.45
N LEU A 43 -26.95 6.65 4.46
CA LEU A 43 -26.76 7.01 5.87
C LEU A 43 -25.28 7.12 6.26
N CYS A 44 -24.40 6.31 5.66
CA CYS A 44 -22.97 6.35 5.94
C CYS A 44 -22.24 7.43 5.13
N ALA A 45 -22.82 7.88 4.00
CA ALA A 45 -22.22 8.89 3.13
C ALA A 45 -22.13 10.26 3.81
N ASP A 46 -23.09 10.59 4.68
CA ASP A 46 -23.06 11.82 5.47
C ASP A 46 -22.08 11.69 6.65
N PRO A 47 -21.24 12.71 6.91
CA PRO A 47 -20.31 12.67 8.03
C PRO A 47 -21.04 12.66 9.38
N PHE A 48 -20.53 11.84 10.29
CA PHE A 48 -21.01 11.77 11.67
C PHE A 48 -20.36 12.88 12.50
N ASP A 49 -21.17 13.64 13.26
CA ASP A 49 -20.66 14.57 14.27
C ASP A 49 -20.40 13.81 15.58
N VAL A 50 -19.11 13.65 15.91
CA VAL A 50 -18.67 12.98 17.13
C VAL A 50 -17.77 13.93 17.90
N GLY A 51 -18.36 14.60 18.89
CA GLY A 51 -17.64 15.55 19.74
C GLY A 51 -17.14 16.78 19.00
N GLY A 52 -17.90 17.30 18.02
CA GLY A 52 -17.54 18.47 17.22
C GLY A 52 -16.56 18.18 16.09
N ARG A 53 -16.23 16.91 15.85
CA ARG A 53 -15.44 16.46 14.69
C ARG A 53 -16.36 15.76 13.70
N ARG A 54 -16.21 16.10 12.42
CA ARG A 54 -16.89 15.40 11.32
C ARG A 54 -16.07 14.20 10.89
N LEU A 55 -16.64 13.01 11.05
CA LEU A 55 -16.00 11.74 10.66
C LEU A 55 -16.72 11.17 9.45
N HIS A 56 -15.97 10.88 8.39
CA HIS A 56 -16.47 10.17 7.22
C HIS A 56 -16.27 8.68 7.41
N THR A 57 -17.26 7.88 7.02
CA THR A 57 -17.18 6.42 7.04
C THR A 57 -17.92 5.86 5.83
N ALA A 58 -17.71 4.59 5.54
CA ALA A 58 -18.44 3.87 4.51
C ALA A 58 -18.71 2.45 5.02
N ALA A 59 -19.88 1.91 4.69
CA ALA A 59 -20.22 0.53 4.98
C ALA A 59 -20.02 -0.34 3.73
N SER A 60 -19.55 -1.56 3.89
CA SER A 60 -19.66 -2.59 2.86
C SER A 60 -20.77 -3.55 3.28
N VAL A 61 -21.69 -3.87 2.38
CA VAL A 61 -22.92 -4.60 2.70
C VAL A 61 -22.98 -5.93 1.95
N GLY A 62 -23.03 -7.03 2.69
CA GLY A 62 -23.33 -8.37 2.16
C GLY A 62 -24.82 -8.67 2.22
N LEU A 63 -25.40 -9.16 1.13
CA LEU A 63 -26.81 -9.52 1.06
C LEU A 63 -26.98 -11.02 0.83
N VAL A 64 -27.80 -11.66 1.66
CA VAL A 64 -28.24 -13.05 1.52
C VAL A 64 -29.77 -13.07 1.55
N VAL A 65 -30.36 -13.77 0.59
CA VAL A 65 -31.78 -14.14 0.66
C VAL A 65 -31.88 -15.42 1.49
N ILE A 66 -32.72 -15.40 2.51
CA ILE A 66 -32.96 -16.56 3.38
C ILE A 66 -33.76 -17.60 2.59
N GLU A 67 -33.22 -18.82 2.53
CA GLU A 67 -33.87 -19.99 1.95
C GLU A 67 -34.25 -20.96 3.09
N PRO A 68 -35.44 -21.59 3.07
CA PRO A 68 -35.94 -22.40 4.19
C PRO A 68 -35.02 -23.55 4.61
N GLU A 69 -34.21 -24.07 3.69
CA GLU A 69 -33.33 -25.21 3.90
C GLU A 69 -31.96 -24.84 4.50
N VAL A 70 -31.70 -23.56 4.75
CA VAL A 70 -30.39 -23.07 5.17
C VAL A 70 -30.40 -22.71 6.67
N GLU A 71 -29.57 -23.40 7.43
CA GLU A 71 -29.39 -23.16 8.86
C GLU A 71 -28.77 -21.78 9.15
N LEU A 72 -29.03 -21.25 10.35
CA LEU A 72 -28.60 -19.90 10.75
C LEU A 72 -27.08 -19.69 10.62
N GLU A 73 -26.27 -20.66 11.04
CA GLU A 73 -24.81 -20.57 10.95
C GLU A 73 -24.33 -20.40 9.51
N GLU A 74 -24.96 -21.13 8.59
CA GLU A 74 -24.68 -21.05 7.16
C GLU A 74 -25.16 -19.73 6.56
N LEU A 75 -26.34 -19.22 6.95
CA LEU A 75 -26.82 -17.89 6.52
C LEU A 75 -25.86 -16.77 6.93
N LEU A 76 -25.38 -16.80 8.17
CA LEU A 76 -24.40 -15.82 8.66
C LEU A 76 -23.09 -15.94 7.89
N ARG A 77 -22.60 -17.16 7.63
CA ARG A 77 -21.39 -17.40 6.84
C ARG A 77 -21.51 -16.87 5.41
N ARG A 78 -22.67 -17.07 4.77
CA ARG A 78 -22.96 -16.55 3.43
C ARG A 78 -23.04 -15.03 3.41
N ALA A 79 -23.65 -14.41 4.43
CA ALA A 79 -23.76 -12.96 4.54
C ALA A 79 -22.39 -12.31 4.73
N ASP A 80 -21.54 -12.93 5.55
CA ASP A 80 -20.16 -12.52 5.78
C ASP A 80 -19.31 -12.63 4.51
N ALA A 81 -19.40 -13.76 3.79
CA ALA A 81 -18.72 -13.94 2.50
C ALA A 81 -19.12 -12.88 1.45
N ALA A 82 -20.41 -12.52 1.41
CA ALA A 82 -20.91 -11.47 0.54
C ALA A 82 -20.40 -10.08 0.95
N MET A 83 -20.38 -9.78 2.25
CA MET A 83 -19.86 -8.52 2.78
C MET A 83 -18.38 -8.37 2.45
N TYR A 84 -17.61 -9.45 2.61
CA TYR A 84 -16.20 -9.46 2.28
C TYR A 84 -15.95 -9.21 0.80
N ARG A 85 -16.72 -9.84 -0.10
CA ARG A 85 -16.63 -9.55 -1.55
C ARG A 85 -17.01 -8.11 -1.88
N ALA A 86 -18.00 -7.55 -1.19
CA ALA A 86 -18.32 -6.13 -1.33
C ALA A 86 -17.13 -5.25 -0.93
N LYS A 87 -16.46 -5.56 0.19
CA LYS A 87 -15.27 -4.86 0.68
C LYS A 87 -14.06 -4.99 -0.24
N ALA A 88 -13.78 -6.19 -0.74
CA ALA A 88 -12.69 -6.44 -1.69
C ALA A 88 -12.89 -5.71 -3.03
N ALA A 89 -14.14 -5.43 -3.42
CA ALA A 89 -14.46 -4.63 -4.59
C ALA A 89 -14.34 -3.11 -4.36
N GLY A 90 -14.06 -2.66 -3.12
CA GLY A 90 -13.96 -1.26 -2.71
C GLY A 90 -14.90 -0.89 -1.55
N LYS A 91 -14.59 0.21 -0.85
CA LYS A 91 -15.44 0.75 0.23
C LYS A 91 -16.80 1.21 -0.33
N GLY A 92 -17.87 1.12 0.47
CA GLY A 92 -19.19 1.67 0.10
C GLY A 92 -19.97 0.82 -0.92
N ARG A 93 -19.66 -0.48 -1.03
CA ARG A 93 -20.27 -1.37 -2.03
C ARG A 93 -21.21 -2.39 -1.41
N THR A 94 -22.05 -2.96 -2.26
CA THR A 94 -22.96 -4.07 -1.94
C THR A 94 -22.60 -5.28 -2.78
N ALA A 95 -22.68 -6.48 -2.20
CA ALA A 95 -22.63 -7.71 -2.98
C ALA A 95 -23.68 -8.71 -2.50
N PHE A 96 -24.32 -9.40 -3.45
CA PHE A 96 -25.22 -10.52 -3.17
C PHE A 96 -24.45 -11.81 -3.11
N TYR A 97 -24.73 -12.63 -2.11
CA TYR A 97 -24.16 -13.96 -2.00
C TYR A 97 -24.40 -14.77 -3.27
N ASP A 98 -23.32 -15.38 -3.73
CA ASP A 98 -23.26 -16.38 -4.79
C ASP A 98 -22.32 -17.50 -4.34
N GLU A 99 -22.55 -18.74 -4.77
CA GLU A 99 -21.75 -19.90 -4.33
C GLU A 99 -20.24 -19.72 -4.61
N SER A 100 -19.86 -18.94 -5.62
CA SER A 100 -18.45 -18.59 -5.86
C SER A 100 -17.79 -17.80 -4.71
N MET A 101 -18.58 -17.17 -3.83
CA MET A 101 -18.09 -16.40 -2.67
C MET A 101 -17.63 -17.29 -1.52
N ASP A 102 -18.15 -18.52 -1.42
CA ASP A 102 -17.69 -19.48 -0.41
C ASP A 102 -16.22 -19.82 -0.58
N GLN A 103 -15.79 -19.97 -1.83
CA GLN A 103 -14.40 -20.22 -2.13
C GLN A 103 -13.54 -19.00 -1.76
N ALA A 104 -13.99 -17.79 -2.10
CA ALA A 104 -13.25 -16.57 -1.75
C ALA A 104 -13.10 -16.37 -0.23
N ALA A 105 -14.15 -16.64 0.54
CA ALA A 105 -14.10 -16.55 2.01
C ALA A 105 -13.20 -17.64 2.61
N ARG A 106 -13.25 -18.87 2.09
CA ARG A 106 -12.33 -19.95 2.51
C ARG A 106 -10.88 -19.62 2.16
N ASP A 107 -10.63 -19.08 0.98
CA ASP A 107 -9.30 -18.67 0.52
C ASP A 107 -8.75 -17.54 1.39
N TYR A 108 -9.58 -16.56 1.78
CA TYR A 108 -9.20 -15.50 2.72
C TYR A 108 -8.84 -16.07 4.09
N ALA A 109 -9.72 -16.88 4.69
CA ALA A 109 -9.49 -17.46 6.00
C ALA A 109 -8.22 -18.34 6.02
N HIS A 110 -8.03 -19.12 4.96
CA HIS A 110 -6.82 -19.90 4.78
C HIS A 110 -5.58 -19.01 4.66
N MET A 111 -5.61 -17.98 3.80
CA MET A 111 -4.50 -17.02 3.64
C MET A 111 -4.16 -16.30 4.94
N LEU A 112 -5.17 -15.85 5.70
CA LEU A 112 -5.01 -15.21 7.00
C LEU A 112 -4.32 -16.14 8.01
N GLU A 113 -4.74 -17.41 8.06
CA GLU A 113 -4.13 -18.41 8.93
C GLU A 113 -2.67 -18.67 8.54
N ARG A 114 -2.40 -18.87 7.24
CA ARG A 114 -1.03 -19.01 6.73
C ARG A 114 -0.16 -17.80 7.06
N LEU A 115 -0.72 -16.58 6.96
CA LEU A 115 0.00 -15.34 7.26
C LEU A 115 0.32 -15.21 8.76
N ARG A 116 -0.59 -15.64 9.66
CA ARG A 116 -0.32 -15.70 11.11
C ARG A 116 0.85 -16.63 11.43
N ILE A 117 0.87 -17.80 10.79
CA ILE A 117 1.99 -18.75 10.90
C ILE A 117 3.28 -18.09 10.42
N ALA A 118 3.26 -17.42 9.27
CA ALA A 118 4.45 -16.77 8.71
C ALA A 118 5.03 -15.66 9.61
N VAL A 119 4.17 -14.91 10.30
CA VAL A 119 4.59 -13.91 11.29
C VAL A 119 5.29 -14.55 12.50
N ALA A 120 4.84 -15.73 12.93
CA ALA A 120 5.40 -16.43 14.10
C ALA A 120 6.65 -17.25 13.76
N GLU A 121 6.65 -17.92 12.60
CA GLU A 121 7.63 -18.95 12.24
C GLU A 121 8.58 -18.54 11.13
N GLY A 122 8.31 -17.41 10.45
CA GLY A 122 9.07 -16.94 9.30
C GLY A 122 8.48 -17.41 7.96
N GLY A 123 9.20 -17.15 6.87
CA GLY A 123 8.71 -17.31 5.49
C GLY A 123 8.72 -16.02 4.69
N PHE A 124 9.05 -14.90 5.35
CA PHE A 124 9.31 -13.64 4.69
C PHE A 124 10.77 -13.51 4.24
N GLU A 125 10.96 -12.91 3.08
CA GLU A 125 12.25 -12.47 2.57
C GLU A 125 12.15 -11.06 1.98
N LEU A 126 13.29 -10.39 1.81
CA LEU A 126 13.34 -9.10 1.13
C LEU A 126 14.06 -9.25 -0.21
N CYS A 127 13.40 -8.79 -1.26
CA CYS A 127 14.06 -8.42 -2.51
C CYS A 127 14.29 -6.91 -2.51
N PHE A 128 15.23 -6.46 -3.32
CA PHE A 128 15.59 -5.06 -3.45
C PHE A 128 15.52 -4.65 -4.91
N GLN A 129 14.88 -3.54 -5.20
CA GLN A 129 14.87 -2.98 -6.55
C GLN A 129 15.64 -1.67 -6.60
N PRO A 130 16.65 -1.53 -7.47
CA PRO A 130 17.47 -0.32 -7.52
C PRO A 130 16.68 0.86 -8.06
N ILE A 131 16.93 2.02 -7.45
CA ILE A 131 16.47 3.33 -7.91
C ILE A 131 17.68 4.02 -8.55
N VAL A 132 17.55 4.45 -9.80
CA VAL A 132 18.65 5.02 -10.59
C VAL A 132 18.38 6.48 -10.92
N ARG A 133 19.43 7.29 -11.06
CA ARG A 133 19.31 8.62 -11.64
C ARG A 133 19.26 8.52 -13.16
N LEU A 134 18.28 9.18 -13.79
CA LEU A 134 18.08 9.06 -15.24
C LEU A 134 19.26 9.56 -16.07
N ALA A 135 19.88 10.66 -15.64
CA ALA A 135 20.95 11.33 -16.38
C ALA A 135 22.22 10.48 -16.56
N ASP A 136 22.66 9.76 -15.51
CA ASP A 136 23.94 9.06 -15.50
C ASP A 136 23.80 7.54 -15.25
N GLY A 137 22.58 7.04 -14.99
CA GLY A 137 22.32 5.63 -14.72
C GLY A 137 22.85 5.14 -13.37
N ARG A 138 23.35 6.04 -12.51
CA ARG A 138 23.91 5.73 -11.19
C ARG A 138 22.81 5.27 -10.26
N VAL A 139 23.04 4.16 -9.55
CA VAL A 139 22.14 3.70 -8.47
C VAL A 139 22.24 4.67 -7.29
N THR A 140 21.12 5.25 -6.86
CA THR A 140 21.05 6.22 -5.75
C THR A 140 20.48 5.58 -4.48
N GLY A 141 19.65 4.55 -4.62
CA GLY A 141 19.11 3.77 -3.51
C GLY A 141 18.49 2.48 -4.01
N ALA A 142 17.80 1.77 -3.13
CA ALA A 142 16.97 0.63 -3.51
C ALA A 142 15.73 0.50 -2.61
N GLU A 143 14.62 0.10 -3.19
CA GLU A 143 13.39 -0.21 -2.46
C GLU A 143 13.42 -1.65 -1.95
N ALA A 144 13.17 -1.83 -0.65
CA ALA A 144 13.04 -3.14 -0.02
C ALA A 144 11.60 -3.65 -0.15
N LEU A 145 11.44 -4.71 -0.93
CA LEU A 145 10.17 -5.29 -1.31
C LEU A 145 9.97 -6.63 -0.60
N LEU A 146 8.91 -6.71 0.22
CA LEU A 146 8.55 -7.93 0.93
C LEU A 146 8.15 -9.04 -0.05
N ARG A 147 8.63 -10.25 0.21
CA ARG A 147 8.20 -11.48 -0.45
C ARG A 147 7.81 -12.48 0.61
N TRP A 148 6.79 -13.27 0.29
CA TRP A 148 6.32 -14.33 1.17
C TRP A 148 6.34 -15.67 0.44
N HIS A 149 6.99 -16.62 1.08
CA HIS A 149 7.02 -18.02 0.69
C HIS A 149 6.38 -18.83 1.80
N ASP A 150 5.31 -19.51 1.46
CA ASP A 150 4.59 -20.41 2.34
C ASP A 150 4.77 -21.86 1.87
N ALA A 151 4.81 -22.80 2.82
CA ALA A 151 5.02 -24.21 2.53
C ALA A 151 3.87 -24.83 1.71
N GLU A 152 2.64 -24.33 1.86
CA GLU A 152 1.44 -24.83 1.19
C GLU A 152 1.10 -23.98 -0.04
N LEU A 153 1.15 -22.65 0.09
CA LEU A 153 0.76 -21.72 -0.98
C LEU A 153 1.90 -21.42 -1.98
N GLY A 154 3.14 -21.80 -1.66
CA GLY A 154 4.31 -21.47 -2.46
C GLY A 154 4.64 -19.98 -2.40
N ARG A 155 4.98 -19.37 -3.54
CA ARG A 155 5.27 -17.93 -3.62
C ARG A 155 3.97 -17.14 -3.68
N VAL A 156 3.71 -16.34 -2.65
CA VAL A 156 2.51 -15.50 -2.58
C VAL A 156 2.87 -14.06 -2.96
N PRO A 157 2.21 -13.48 -3.97
CA PRO A 157 2.52 -12.12 -4.40
C PRO A 157 1.97 -11.07 -3.39
N PRO A 158 2.64 -9.92 -3.20
CA PRO A 158 2.26 -8.91 -2.21
C PRO A 158 0.82 -8.40 -2.32
N ASP A 159 0.33 -8.18 -3.54
CA ASP A 159 -1.04 -7.75 -3.84
C ASP A 159 -2.12 -8.69 -3.26
N ARG A 160 -1.79 -9.97 -3.03
CA ARG A 160 -2.72 -10.94 -2.43
C ARG A 160 -2.73 -10.96 -0.90
N PHE A 161 -1.60 -10.68 -0.25
CA PHE A 161 -1.50 -10.85 1.21
C PHE A 161 -1.38 -9.52 1.98
N ILE A 162 -0.87 -8.45 1.37
CA ILE A 162 -0.76 -7.14 2.03
C ILE A 162 -2.14 -6.60 2.43
N PRO A 163 -3.19 -6.62 1.58
CA PRO A 163 -4.52 -6.15 2.00
C PRO A 163 -5.05 -6.92 3.21
N ILE A 164 -4.83 -8.24 3.24
CA ILE A 164 -5.24 -9.11 4.35
C ILE A 164 -4.43 -8.78 5.61
N ALA A 165 -3.12 -8.55 5.47
CA ALA A 165 -2.25 -8.14 6.57
C ALA A 165 -2.70 -6.81 7.17
N GLU A 166 -3.07 -5.85 6.32
CA GLU A 166 -3.56 -4.55 6.74
C GLU A 166 -4.86 -4.72 7.51
N GLU A 167 -5.89 -5.34 6.92
CA GLU A 167 -7.20 -5.54 7.55
C GLU A 167 -7.13 -6.25 8.89
N SER A 168 -6.30 -7.30 8.99
CA SER A 168 -6.11 -8.11 10.20
C SER A 168 -5.12 -7.52 11.21
N ALA A 169 -4.55 -6.34 10.92
CA ALA A 169 -3.51 -5.67 11.70
C ALA A 169 -2.19 -6.46 11.85
N LEU A 170 -2.04 -7.60 11.14
CA LEU A 170 -0.77 -8.33 11.03
C LEU A 170 0.31 -7.48 10.34
N ILE A 171 -0.09 -6.47 9.55
CA ILE A 171 0.84 -5.54 8.91
C ILE A 171 1.78 -4.86 9.91
N VAL A 172 1.34 -4.62 11.15
CA VAL A 172 2.19 -4.00 12.19
C VAL A 172 3.33 -4.94 12.62
N ALA A 173 3.05 -6.24 12.72
CA ALA A 173 4.07 -7.24 13.03
C ALA A 173 5.01 -7.47 11.84
N ILE A 174 4.46 -7.48 10.63
CA ILE A 174 5.22 -7.63 9.37
C ILE A 174 6.13 -6.43 9.16
N GLY A 175 5.62 -5.20 9.29
CA GLY A 175 6.42 -3.98 9.12
C GLY A 175 7.56 -3.88 10.13
N ARG A 176 7.34 -4.32 11.39
CA ARG A 176 8.43 -4.48 12.36
C ARG A 176 9.51 -5.45 11.87
N TRP A 177 9.10 -6.61 11.35
CA TRP A 177 10.03 -7.58 10.78
C TRP A 177 10.80 -7.00 9.59
N VAL A 178 10.11 -6.28 8.69
CA VAL A 178 10.72 -5.64 7.51
C VAL A 178 11.78 -4.63 7.92
N LEU A 179 11.45 -3.71 8.84
CA LEU A 179 12.40 -2.72 9.32
C LEU A 179 13.63 -3.37 9.96
N GLU A 180 13.45 -4.41 10.77
CA GLU A 180 14.56 -5.13 11.40
C GLU A 180 15.43 -5.84 10.35
N ALA A 181 14.80 -6.44 9.33
CA ALA A 181 15.51 -7.08 8.22
C ALA A 181 16.32 -6.06 7.39
N VAL A 182 15.77 -4.88 7.10
CA VAL A 182 16.47 -3.80 6.39
C VAL A 182 17.65 -3.25 7.21
N CYS A 183 17.44 -2.97 8.50
CA CYS A 183 18.51 -2.49 9.37
C CYS A 183 19.63 -3.54 9.53
N ARG A 184 19.25 -4.82 9.64
CA ARG A 184 20.19 -5.95 9.65
C ARG A 184 20.96 -6.05 8.35
N GLN A 185 20.31 -5.89 7.20
CA GLN A 185 20.96 -5.95 5.90
C GLN A 185 22.02 -4.85 5.74
N TRP A 186 21.71 -3.62 6.14
CA TRP A 186 22.67 -2.52 6.17
C TRP A 186 23.87 -2.81 7.06
N ALA A 187 23.62 -3.32 8.28
CA ALA A 187 24.68 -3.70 9.21
C ALA A 187 25.57 -4.81 8.63
N GLU A 188 24.98 -5.82 7.98
CA GLU A 188 25.73 -6.91 7.34
C GLU A 188 26.65 -6.41 6.23
N TRP A 189 26.16 -5.54 5.35
CA TRP A 189 26.99 -4.93 4.30
C TRP A 189 28.16 -4.15 4.89
N ARG A 190 27.92 -3.37 5.97
CA ARG A 190 28.96 -2.61 6.66
C ARG A 190 30.00 -3.55 7.27
N ASP A 191 29.56 -4.54 8.03
CA ASP A 191 30.45 -5.42 8.81
C ASP A 191 31.31 -6.31 7.90
N ARG A 192 30.86 -6.56 6.66
CA ARG A 192 31.63 -7.24 5.62
C ARG A 192 32.49 -6.32 4.74
N GLY A 193 32.47 -5.01 4.97
CA GLY A 193 33.18 -4.03 4.13
C GLY A 193 32.63 -3.91 2.71
N MET A 194 31.37 -4.30 2.48
CA MET A 194 30.70 -4.34 1.18
C MET A 194 29.59 -3.29 1.12
N MET A 195 29.90 -2.05 1.49
CA MET A 195 28.91 -0.98 1.35
C MET A 195 28.52 -0.81 -0.12
N PRO A 196 27.20 -0.74 -0.43
CA PRO A 196 26.70 -0.91 -1.77
C PRO A 196 26.97 0.28 -2.70
N GLY A 197 27.53 1.39 -2.21
CA GLY A 197 27.81 2.59 -3.02
C GLY A 197 26.59 3.47 -3.33
N PHE A 198 25.40 3.08 -2.88
CA PHE A 198 24.19 3.91 -2.89
C PHE A 198 23.85 4.49 -1.51
N ASP A 199 22.95 5.47 -1.48
CA ASP A 199 22.77 6.37 -0.35
C ASP A 199 21.74 5.85 0.67
N TYR A 200 20.69 5.14 0.23
CA TYR A 200 19.58 4.72 1.10
C TYR A 200 18.92 3.40 0.69
N LEU A 201 18.19 2.79 1.63
CA LEU A 201 17.14 1.81 1.36
C LEU A 201 15.78 2.42 1.70
N SER A 202 14.77 2.18 0.87
CA SER A 202 13.39 2.61 1.14
C SER A 202 12.49 1.43 1.53
N VAL A 203 11.47 1.70 2.34
CA VAL A 203 10.56 0.68 2.92
C VAL A 203 9.14 1.20 2.93
N ASN A 204 8.21 0.42 2.39
CA ASN A 204 6.78 0.70 2.47
C ASN A 204 6.27 0.63 3.91
N VAL A 205 5.48 1.62 4.32
CA VAL A 205 4.88 1.71 5.65
C VAL A 205 3.37 1.91 5.53
N SER A 206 2.61 1.01 6.16
CA SER A 206 1.15 1.13 6.17
C SER A 206 0.72 2.27 7.09
N PRO A 207 -0.35 3.03 6.75
CA PRO A 207 -0.93 4.03 7.65
C PRO A 207 -1.25 3.47 9.05
N ARG A 208 -1.66 2.18 9.14
CA ARG A 208 -1.95 1.51 10.40
C ARG A 208 -0.72 1.42 11.33
N GLU A 209 0.48 1.38 10.78
CA GLU A 209 1.72 1.37 11.57
C GLU A 209 2.01 2.75 12.16
N LEU A 210 1.77 3.81 11.39
CA LEU A 210 2.01 5.20 11.79
C LEU A 210 0.98 5.73 12.79
N GLN A 211 -0.17 5.06 12.90
CA GLN A 211 -1.15 5.31 13.96
C GLN A 211 -0.67 4.86 15.35
N ASP A 212 0.35 4.01 15.44
CA ASP A 212 0.96 3.64 16.72
C ASP A 212 1.88 4.76 17.22
N PRO A 213 1.56 5.42 18.35
CA PRO A 213 2.34 6.55 18.86
C PRO A 213 3.80 6.22 19.21
N GLY A 214 4.10 4.93 19.44
CA GLY A 214 5.43 4.44 19.76
C GLY A 214 6.26 4.02 18.54
N TYR A 215 5.74 4.17 17.32
CA TYR A 215 6.46 3.83 16.10
C TYR A 215 7.79 4.60 15.96
N PRO A 216 7.85 5.94 16.13
CA PRO A 216 9.10 6.69 15.99
C PRO A 216 10.19 6.25 16.97
N GLU A 217 9.84 5.96 18.22
CA GLU A 217 10.79 5.50 19.24
C GLU A 217 11.34 4.11 18.92
N ARG A 218 10.50 3.19 18.45
CA ARG A 218 10.95 1.87 18.03
C ARG A 218 11.87 1.94 16.83
N LEU A 219 11.54 2.79 15.86
CA LEU A 219 12.40 3.05 14.71
C LEU A 219 13.77 3.59 15.15
N GLN A 220 13.79 4.59 16.03
CA GLN A 220 15.04 5.13 16.59
C GLN A 220 15.86 4.06 17.31
N SER A 221 15.21 3.24 18.14
CA SER A 221 15.86 2.15 18.87
C SER A 221 16.49 1.12 17.91
N LEU A 222 15.80 0.79 16.82
CA LEU A 222 16.25 -0.16 15.82
C LEU A 222 17.46 0.36 15.04
N LEU A 223 17.40 1.61 14.57
CA LEU A 223 18.52 2.27 13.90
C LEU A 223 19.76 2.30 14.79
N ARG A 224 19.61 2.65 16.07
CA ARG A 224 20.69 2.64 17.06
C ARG A 224 21.28 1.24 17.28
N ARG A 225 20.42 0.23 17.45
CA ARG A 225 20.83 -1.18 17.67
C ARG A 225 21.70 -1.68 16.53
N HIS A 226 21.35 -1.36 15.28
CA HIS A 226 22.09 -1.79 14.10
C HIS A 226 23.16 -0.79 13.64
N ARG A 227 23.28 0.36 14.32
CA ARG A 227 24.16 1.48 13.95
C ARG A 227 23.96 1.92 12.49
N VAL A 228 22.70 2.04 12.10
CA VAL A 228 22.29 2.57 10.79
C VAL A 228 22.08 4.07 10.96
N GLU A 229 22.72 4.85 10.09
CA GLU A 229 22.51 6.29 10.04
C GLU A 229 21.08 6.56 9.56
N PRO A 230 20.30 7.43 10.25
CA PRO A 230 18.90 7.70 9.87
C PRO A 230 18.70 8.09 8.40
N SER A 231 19.64 8.85 7.83
CA SER A 231 19.63 9.30 6.43
C SER A 231 19.70 8.16 5.40
N ARG A 232 20.11 6.95 5.82
CA ARG A 232 20.18 5.75 4.97
C ARG A 232 18.89 4.95 4.90
N LEU A 233 17.85 5.39 5.60
CA LEU A 233 16.53 4.79 5.55
C LEU A 233 15.52 5.83 5.03
N ARG A 234 14.67 5.39 4.10
CA ARG A 234 13.49 6.15 3.67
C ARG A 234 12.22 5.35 3.95
N LEU A 235 11.16 6.03 4.37
CA LEU A 235 9.84 5.40 4.57
C LEU A 235 8.88 5.86 3.48
N GLU A 236 8.35 4.90 2.73
CA GLU A 236 7.36 5.13 1.67
C GLU A 236 5.97 5.09 2.29
N VAL A 237 5.21 6.15 2.06
CA VAL A 237 3.84 6.29 2.54
C VAL A 237 2.95 6.55 1.35
N THR A 238 1.88 5.78 1.23
CA THR A 238 0.90 5.96 0.14
C THR A 238 0.09 7.24 0.34
N GLU A 239 -0.47 7.77 -0.74
CA GLU A 239 -1.42 8.88 -0.66
C GLU A 239 -2.65 8.57 0.23
N SER A 240 -3.07 7.30 0.30
CA SER A 240 -4.20 6.88 1.14
C SER A 240 -4.01 7.09 2.64
N VAL A 241 -2.76 7.31 3.08
CA VAL A 241 -2.44 7.78 4.45
C VAL A 241 -3.17 9.08 4.80
N LEU A 242 -3.60 9.85 3.80
CA LEU A 242 -4.28 11.13 3.98
C LEU A 242 -5.79 11.00 4.26
N ALA A 243 -6.35 9.78 4.26
CA ALA A 243 -7.80 9.56 4.39
C ALA A 243 -8.30 9.41 5.84
N GLU A 244 -7.53 8.80 6.75
CA GLU A 244 -7.99 8.45 8.11
C GLU A 244 -6.98 8.87 9.20
N ASP A 245 -7.43 9.65 10.18
CA ASP A 245 -6.63 10.21 11.30
C ASP A 245 -5.30 10.88 10.90
N ILE A 246 -5.38 11.73 9.88
CA ILE A 246 -4.24 12.42 9.27
C ILE A 246 -3.39 13.22 10.27
N GLY A 247 -3.98 13.69 11.38
CA GLY A 247 -3.27 14.45 12.41
C GLY A 247 -2.20 13.62 13.10
N THR A 248 -2.59 12.44 13.59
CA THR A 248 -1.70 11.48 14.26
C THR A 248 -0.59 11.03 13.31
N VAL A 249 -0.92 10.73 12.06
CA VAL A 249 0.09 10.28 11.09
C VAL A 249 1.07 11.39 10.72
N ILE A 250 0.60 12.61 10.49
CA ILE A 250 1.49 13.75 10.23
C ILE A 250 2.44 13.98 11.41
N GLU A 251 1.95 13.88 12.65
CA GLU A 251 2.79 14.02 13.84
C GLU A 251 3.86 12.91 13.90
N ALA A 252 3.48 11.66 13.62
CA ALA A 252 4.43 10.56 13.55
C ALA A 252 5.51 10.81 12.48
N LEU A 253 5.12 11.23 11.28
CA LEU A 253 6.05 11.55 10.19
C LEU A 253 6.98 12.70 10.53
N GLN A 254 6.49 13.76 11.19
CA GLN A 254 7.35 14.88 11.64
C GLN A 254 8.36 14.42 12.69
N ARG A 255 7.96 13.52 13.59
CA ARG A 255 8.87 12.94 14.58
C ARG A 255 9.92 12.05 13.92
N ILE A 256 9.55 11.31 12.88
CA ILE A 256 10.45 10.48 12.08
C ILE A 256 11.45 11.34 11.30
N ASP A 257 10.99 12.41 10.65
CA ASP A 257 11.84 13.39 9.97
C ASP A 257 12.84 14.05 10.93
N ALA A 258 12.39 14.39 12.15
CA ALA A 258 13.27 14.91 13.20
C ALA A 258 14.34 13.91 13.68
N LEU A 259 14.19 12.60 13.42
CA LEU A 259 15.24 11.60 13.62
C LEU A 259 16.30 11.63 12.51
N GLY A 260 16.01 12.29 11.38
CA GLY A 260 16.82 12.29 10.16
C GLY A 260 16.45 11.18 9.18
N VAL A 261 15.32 10.48 9.38
CA VAL A 261 14.79 9.49 8.44
C VAL A 261 13.92 10.21 7.42
N GLN A 262 14.20 10.03 6.13
CA GLN A 262 13.46 10.70 5.07
C GLN A 262 12.14 9.98 4.78
N CYS A 263 11.11 10.73 4.40
CA CYS A 263 9.83 10.16 3.95
C CYS A 263 9.63 10.45 2.45
N LEU A 264 9.06 9.49 1.74
CA LEU A 264 8.63 9.63 0.35
C LEU A 264 7.12 9.41 0.27
N LEU A 265 6.47 10.18 -0.58
CA LEU A 265 5.06 9.98 -0.93
C LEU A 265 4.97 9.03 -2.12
N ASP A 266 4.25 7.94 -1.96
CA ASP A 266 4.03 6.89 -2.95
C ASP A 266 2.65 7.00 -3.61
N ASP A 267 2.52 6.43 -4.80
CA ASP A 267 1.30 6.40 -5.63
C ASP A 267 0.68 7.79 -5.92
N PHE A 268 1.49 8.86 -5.96
CA PHE A 268 0.97 10.22 -6.07
C PHE A 268 0.24 10.46 -7.39
N GLY A 269 -0.99 10.97 -7.30
CA GLY A 269 -1.83 11.32 -8.45
C GLY A 269 -2.91 10.29 -8.80
N THR A 270 -2.93 9.13 -8.15
CA THR A 270 -3.95 8.09 -8.35
C THR A 270 -5.21 8.29 -7.50
N GLY A 271 -5.17 9.19 -6.51
CA GLY A 271 -6.27 9.49 -5.59
C GLY A 271 -6.74 10.95 -5.60
N ASP A 272 -7.75 11.25 -4.76
CA ASP A 272 -8.25 12.60 -4.50
C ASP A 272 -7.28 13.39 -3.59
N SER A 273 -6.06 13.61 -4.09
CA SER A 273 -5.01 14.31 -3.37
C SER A 273 -5.34 15.79 -3.22
N SER A 274 -5.45 16.29 -1.98
CA SER A 274 -5.44 17.73 -1.75
C SER A 274 -4.00 18.21 -1.63
N LEU A 275 -3.55 19.06 -2.56
CA LEU A 275 -2.26 19.79 -2.46
C LEU A 275 -2.07 20.49 -1.10
N SER A 276 -3.18 20.78 -0.40
CA SER A 276 -3.16 21.34 0.96
C SER A 276 -2.50 20.41 1.99
N TYR A 277 -2.58 19.09 1.80
CA TYR A 277 -1.94 18.10 2.67
C TYR A 277 -0.47 17.91 2.35
N LEU A 278 -0.09 17.90 1.06
CA LEU A 278 1.31 17.81 0.65
C LEU A 278 2.17 18.88 1.35
N LYS A 279 1.65 20.10 1.49
CA LYS A 279 2.32 21.20 2.20
C LYS A 279 2.64 20.91 3.68
N ARG A 280 1.91 19.98 4.32
CA ARG A 280 2.07 19.65 5.75
C ARG A 280 2.89 18.39 5.98
N LEU A 281 3.08 17.57 4.94
CA LEU A 281 3.83 16.32 5.03
C LEU A 281 5.34 16.62 4.98
N PRO A 282 6.15 16.06 5.89
CA PRO A 282 7.60 16.18 5.84
C PRO A 282 8.17 15.16 4.84
N VAL A 283 7.75 15.26 3.58
CA VAL A 283 8.25 14.39 2.50
C VAL A 283 9.34 15.10 1.72
N SER A 284 10.37 14.36 1.34
CA SER A 284 11.49 14.85 0.53
C SER A 284 11.49 14.29 -0.89
N THR A 285 10.57 13.39 -1.20
CA THR A 285 10.53 12.67 -2.47
C THR A 285 9.07 12.30 -2.80
N ILE A 286 8.71 12.40 -4.07
CA ILE A 286 7.41 11.98 -4.61
C ILE A 286 7.68 10.90 -5.65
N LYS A 287 7.04 9.74 -5.49
CA LYS A 287 7.03 8.67 -6.48
C LYS A 287 5.80 8.81 -7.37
N VAL A 288 6.02 8.76 -8.69
CA VAL A 288 4.99 8.80 -9.72
C VAL A 288 4.60 7.37 -10.04
N ASP A 289 3.32 7.05 -9.87
CA ASP A 289 2.82 5.70 -10.07
C ASP A 289 3.07 5.18 -11.49
N ARG A 290 3.26 3.86 -11.58
CA ARG A 290 3.51 3.14 -12.83
C ARG A 290 2.38 3.30 -13.86
N GLU A 291 1.14 3.55 -13.45
CA GLU A 291 0.02 3.70 -14.38
C GLU A 291 0.24 4.86 -15.34
N PHE A 292 0.75 6.00 -14.86
CA PHE A 292 1.10 7.15 -15.71
C PHE A 292 2.33 6.89 -16.58
N VAL A 293 3.28 6.07 -16.12
CA VAL A 293 4.51 5.77 -16.87
C VAL A 293 4.26 4.74 -17.98
N ARG A 294 3.33 3.81 -17.76
CA ARG A 294 3.00 2.74 -18.71
C ARG A 294 2.57 3.30 -20.06
N ASP A 295 1.66 4.26 -20.06
CA ASP A 295 0.99 4.76 -21.27
C ASP A 295 1.60 6.11 -21.76
N LEU A 296 2.73 6.54 -21.16
CA LEU A 296 3.46 7.79 -21.40
C LEU A 296 3.80 8.12 -22.88
N GLN A 297 3.91 7.10 -23.74
CA GLN A 297 4.23 7.29 -25.16
C GLN A 297 3.00 7.60 -26.01
N SER A 298 1.84 7.11 -25.59
CA SER A 298 0.59 7.13 -26.36
C SER A 298 -0.43 8.10 -25.80
N ASP A 299 -0.36 8.41 -24.51
CA ASP A 299 -1.31 9.28 -23.83
C ASP A 299 -0.67 10.65 -23.48
N PRO A 300 -1.08 11.74 -24.15
CA PRO A 300 -0.60 13.07 -23.81
C PRO A 300 -1.04 13.56 -22.42
N ASP A 301 -2.14 13.03 -21.88
CA ASP A 301 -2.67 13.40 -20.57
C ASP A 301 -1.77 12.81 -19.47
N ASP A 302 -1.32 11.56 -19.59
CA ASP A 302 -0.34 10.97 -18.68
C ASP A 302 0.98 11.76 -18.68
N ALA A 303 1.47 12.10 -19.88
CA ALA A 303 2.68 12.92 -20.00
C ALA A 303 2.52 14.31 -19.34
N ALA A 304 1.31 14.89 -19.41
CA ALA A 304 1.00 16.17 -18.75
C ALA A 304 0.91 16.02 -17.23
N MET A 305 0.34 14.91 -16.74
CA MET A 305 0.28 14.58 -15.31
C MET A 305 1.69 14.45 -14.73
N ILE A 306 2.58 13.67 -15.35
CA ILE A 306 3.98 13.54 -14.86
C ILE A 306 4.67 14.91 -14.83
N ARG A 307 4.53 15.74 -15.87
CA ARG A 307 5.08 17.11 -15.87
C ARG A 307 4.54 17.96 -14.72
N ALA A 308 3.24 17.91 -14.46
CA ALA A 308 2.63 18.63 -13.34
C ALA A 308 3.20 18.15 -11.99
N VAL A 309 3.39 16.84 -11.81
CA VAL A 309 4.01 16.27 -10.60
C VAL A 309 5.46 16.75 -10.45
N VAL A 310 6.23 16.81 -11.54
CA VAL A 310 7.59 17.36 -11.55
C VAL A 310 7.60 18.82 -11.11
N ASP A 311 6.75 19.65 -11.70
CA ASP A 311 6.65 21.07 -11.36
C ASP A 311 6.28 21.25 -9.87
N ILE A 312 5.31 20.47 -9.37
CA ILE A 312 4.92 20.48 -7.95
C ILE A 312 6.14 20.09 -7.09
N ALA A 313 6.80 18.97 -7.38
CA ALA A 313 7.93 18.50 -6.60
C ALA A 313 9.04 19.56 -6.52
N GLU A 314 9.36 20.22 -7.64
CA GLU A 314 10.36 21.29 -7.67
C GLU A 314 9.99 22.48 -6.77
N GLN A 315 8.72 22.91 -6.78
CA GLN A 315 8.25 23.99 -5.91
C GLN A 315 8.30 23.63 -4.41
N PHE A 316 8.14 22.35 -4.08
CA PHE A 316 8.24 21.84 -2.71
C PHE A 316 9.66 21.36 -2.34
N GLY A 317 10.65 21.49 -3.23
CA GLY A 317 12.02 21.02 -3.00
C GLY A 317 12.14 19.50 -2.88
N CYS A 318 11.20 18.75 -3.45
CA CYS A 318 11.16 17.29 -3.45
C CYS A 318 11.88 16.71 -4.67
N GLN A 319 12.47 15.53 -4.49
CA GLN A 319 12.92 14.70 -5.62
C GLN A 319 11.73 13.97 -6.25
N VAL A 320 11.84 13.60 -7.53
CA VAL A 320 10.85 12.78 -8.22
C VAL A 320 11.45 11.42 -8.56
N VAL A 321 10.71 10.35 -8.30
CA VAL A 321 11.01 8.99 -8.76
C VAL A 321 9.89 8.55 -9.70
N ALA A 322 10.20 8.17 -10.93
CA ALA A 322 9.23 7.56 -11.83
C ALA A 322 9.26 6.02 -11.70
N GLU A 323 8.11 5.40 -11.43
CA GLU A 323 8.01 3.95 -11.28
C GLU A 323 7.56 3.24 -12.55
N GLY A 324 7.86 1.94 -12.63
CA GLY A 324 7.42 1.13 -13.77
C GLY A 324 8.07 1.55 -15.10
N VAL A 325 9.28 2.10 -15.09
CA VAL A 325 10.01 2.38 -16.33
C VAL A 325 10.50 1.08 -16.95
N GLU A 326 9.95 0.72 -18.11
CA GLU A 326 10.19 -0.56 -18.78
C GLU A 326 10.95 -0.42 -20.11
N THR A 327 10.93 0.76 -20.74
CA THR A 327 11.50 0.99 -22.07
C THR A 327 12.43 2.21 -22.14
N GLU A 328 13.44 2.15 -23.01
CA GLU A 328 14.33 3.31 -23.27
C GLU A 328 13.57 4.53 -23.80
N ALA A 329 12.45 4.33 -24.50
CA ALA A 329 11.61 5.43 -24.96
C ALA A 329 10.90 6.14 -23.81
N GLN A 330 10.35 5.40 -22.81
CA GLN A 330 9.86 6.02 -21.57
C GLN A 330 10.98 6.79 -20.86
N ARG A 331 12.16 6.17 -20.72
CA ARG A 331 13.34 6.79 -20.10
C ARG A 331 13.72 8.11 -20.79
N ALA A 332 13.78 8.14 -22.11
CA ALA A 332 14.14 9.33 -22.88
C ALA A 332 13.13 10.47 -22.69
N ILE A 333 11.83 10.16 -22.67
CA ILE A 333 10.77 11.13 -22.40
C ILE A 333 10.92 11.72 -20.99
N LEU A 334 11.05 10.85 -19.97
CA LEU A 334 11.20 11.27 -18.57
C LEU A 334 12.47 12.11 -18.34
N LEU A 335 13.59 11.72 -18.96
CA LEU A 335 14.84 12.49 -18.90
C LEU A 335 14.69 13.89 -19.50
N GLY A 336 13.89 14.01 -20.58
CA GLY A 336 13.53 15.29 -21.18
C GLY A 336 12.65 16.18 -20.31
N MET A 337 11.91 15.60 -19.34
CA MET A 337 11.10 16.34 -18.37
C MET A 337 11.96 16.88 -17.21
N SER A 338 12.85 16.06 -16.66
CA SER A 338 13.79 16.51 -15.63
C SER A 338 15.05 15.63 -15.58
N PRO A 339 16.26 16.21 -15.82
CA PRO A 339 17.51 15.46 -15.72
C PRO A 339 17.82 14.93 -14.32
N GLN A 340 17.27 15.55 -13.28
CA GLN A 340 17.49 15.16 -11.88
C GLN A 340 16.54 14.05 -11.43
N MET A 341 15.56 13.69 -12.24
CA MET A 341 14.59 12.66 -11.95
C MET A 341 15.27 11.31 -11.72
N LEU A 342 14.80 10.62 -10.70
CA LEU A 342 15.13 9.24 -10.42
C LEU A 342 14.12 8.32 -11.10
N ALA A 343 14.48 7.07 -11.33
CA ALA A 343 13.58 6.09 -11.90
C ALA A 343 13.81 4.70 -11.33
N GLN A 344 12.73 3.93 -11.34
CA GLN A 344 12.68 2.54 -10.93
C GLN A 344 11.84 1.77 -11.94
N GLY A 345 12.25 0.55 -12.28
CA GLY A 345 11.51 -0.28 -13.21
C GLY A 345 12.36 -1.36 -13.87
N TYR A 346 11.70 -2.23 -14.63
CA TYR A 346 12.31 -3.41 -15.23
C TYR A 346 13.30 -3.08 -16.34
N LEU A 347 13.30 -1.86 -16.87
CA LEU A 347 14.37 -1.37 -17.74
C LEU A 347 15.74 -1.47 -17.04
N PHE A 348 15.78 -1.19 -15.74
CA PHE A 348 17.02 -1.13 -14.98
C PHE A 348 17.30 -2.44 -14.25
N SER A 349 16.29 -2.97 -13.56
CA SER A 349 16.35 -4.25 -12.87
C SER A 349 14.96 -4.68 -12.37
N ALA A 350 14.70 -5.99 -12.41
CA ALA A 350 13.66 -6.60 -11.58
C ALA A 350 14.12 -6.64 -10.11
N PRO A 351 13.20 -6.74 -9.13
CA PRO A 351 13.56 -6.94 -7.73
C PRO A 351 14.45 -8.18 -7.54
N LEU A 352 15.54 -8.03 -6.79
CA LEU A 352 16.57 -9.06 -6.67
C LEU A 352 17.10 -9.23 -5.23
N PRO A 353 17.71 -10.37 -4.89
CA PRO A 353 18.33 -10.57 -3.57
C PRO A 353 19.46 -9.58 -3.29
N ALA A 354 19.73 -9.31 -2.01
CA ALA A 354 20.75 -8.36 -1.56
C ALA A 354 22.15 -8.60 -2.17
N ARG A 355 22.54 -9.87 -2.35
CA ARG A 355 23.83 -10.24 -2.95
C ARG A 355 23.94 -9.79 -4.41
N ASP A 356 22.88 -10.02 -5.16
CA ASP A 356 22.86 -9.73 -6.59
C ASP A 356 22.82 -8.20 -6.82
N LEU A 357 22.19 -7.45 -5.89
CA LEU A 357 22.16 -5.99 -5.92
C LEU A 357 23.56 -5.41 -5.82
N LEU A 358 24.39 -5.92 -4.90
CA LEU A 358 25.78 -5.49 -4.78
C LEU A 358 26.55 -5.70 -6.08
N GLY A 359 26.37 -6.86 -6.73
CA GLY A 359 27.00 -7.16 -8.01
C GLY A 359 26.60 -6.17 -9.10
N GLN A 360 25.30 -5.84 -9.17
CA GLN A 360 24.78 -4.90 -10.15
C GLN A 360 25.32 -3.47 -9.95
N VAL A 361 25.39 -2.99 -8.70
CA VAL A 361 25.90 -1.64 -8.42
C VAL A 361 27.40 -1.55 -8.74
N GLN A 362 28.17 -2.59 -8.45
CA GLN A 362 29.60 -2.64 -8.78
C GLN A 362 29.85 -2.62 -10.30
N GLN A 363 29.05 -3.34 -11.08
CA GLN A 363 29.15 -3.34 -12.55
C GLN A 363 28.84 -1.96 -13.13
N ARG A 364 27.75 -1.32 -12.69
CA ARG A 364 27.37 0.03 -13.14
C ARG A 364 28.36 1.12 -12.71
N SER A 365 29.07 0.91 -11.60
CA SER A 365 30.14 1.82 -11.16
C SER A 365 31.44 1.64 -11.96
N ALA A 366 31.62 0.47 -12.60
CA ALA A 366 32.81 0.12 -13.36
C ALA A 366 32.68 0.43 -14.86
N GLU A 367 31.48 0.62 -15.39
CA GLU A 367 31.22 1.12 -16.74
C GLU A 367 31.32 2.66 -16.75
N PRO A 368 32.40 3.26 -17.28
CA PRO A 368 32.43 4.71 -17.50
C PRO A 368 31.38 5.02 -18.56
N GLY A 369 30.54 6.03 -18.33
CA GLY A 369 29.47 6.45 -19.23
C GLY A 369 29.88 6.37 -20.70
N SER A 370 29.35 5.38 -21.40
CA SER A 370 29.57 5.20 -22.82
C SER A 370 28.76 6.24 -23.59
N GLY A 371 29.42 7.34 -23.97
CA GLY A 371 29.17 8.05 -25.22
C GLY A 371 28.12 9.17 -25.19
N ALA A 372 28.60 10.39 -24.97
CA ALA A 372 28.18 11.57 -25.73
C ALA A 372 29.39 12.52 -25.88
N ASP A 373 30.48 11.99 -26.45
CA ASP A 373 31.51 12.78 -27.10
C ASP A 373 31.85 12.07 -28.41
N THR A 374 31.23 12.53 -29.48
CA THR A 374 31.71 12.36 -30.86
C THR A 374 31.50 13.69 -31.57
N ASP A 375 32.63 14.37 -31.78
CA ASP A 375 32.97 15.45 -32.73
C ASP A 375 31.88 16.40 -33.27
#